data_AF-A0A7W1S0D8-F1
#
_entry.id   AF-A0A7W1S0D8-F1
#
_cell.length_a   1.000
_cell.length_b   1.000
_cell.length_c   1.000
_cell.angle_alpha   90.00
_cell.angle_beta   90.00
_cell.angle_gamma   90.00
#
_symmetry.space_group_name_H-M   'P 1'
#
loop_
_entity.id
_entity.type
_entity.pdbx_description
1 polymer ?
#
loop_
_entity_poly.entity_id
_entity_poly.type
_entity_poly.pdbx_seq_one_letter_code
_entity_poly.pdbx_strand_id
1 'polypeptide(L)'
;MGIRIGILGTGAMGQGFIPAFAAHPLVDQVVLCDLDERRLAACAARHGIVRATTSYDEMLASDVDAIAIFTQHWMHAPQAIRALDAGKDVYSAVPAAADLDETAALVRAVGRNDRIYMMGETSAYYPEAILCRERFARGDFGHVVYAQAEYL
;
A
#
# COMPACT_ATOMS: atom_id res chain seq x y z
N MET A 1 5.99 -8.07 19.40
CA MET A 1 6.14 -6.76 18.74
C MET A 1 5.36 -6.86 17.45
N GLY A 2 4.30 -6.08 17.33
CA GLY A 2 3.58 -5.88 16.08
C GLY A 2 4.22 -4.78 15.23
N ILE A 3 3.67 -4.62 14.05
CA ILE A 3 4.12 -3.72 12.99
C ILE A 3 3.62 -2.31 13.29
N ARG A 4 4.51 -1.31 13.21
CA ARG A 4 4.16 0.11 13.18
C ARG A 4 4.06 0.54 11.73
N ILE A 5 2.87 0.90 11.28
CA ILE A 5 2.62 1.24 9.88
C ILE A 5 2.44 2.74 9.69
N GLY A 6 3.23 3.32 8.79
CA GLY A 6 3.03 4.67 8.28
C GLY A 6 2.02 4.67 7.14
N ILE A 7 1.06 5.60 7.13
CA ILE A 7 0.11 5.80 6.03
C ILE A 7 0.43 7.13 5.38
N LEU A 8 1.00 7.08 4.17
CA LEU A 8 1.36 8.24 3.37
C LEU A 8 0.23 8.58 2.41
N GLY A 9 -0.40 9.73 2.61
CA GLY A 9 -1.59 10.17 1.90
C GLY A 9 -2.87 9.82 2.65
N THR A 10 -3.53 10.83 3.22
CA THR A 10 -4.79 10.72 3.96
C THR A 10 -6.00 11.17 3.13
N GLY A 11 -5.91 11.01 1.81
CA GLY A 11 -7.04 11.14 0.88
C GLY A 11 -8.10 10.05 1.08
N ALA A 12 -9.09 9.99 0.18
CA ALA A 12 -10.20 9.04 0.29
C ALA A 12 -9.73 7.57 0.38
N MET A 13 -8.76 7.17 -0.45
CA MET A 13 -8.17 5.84 -0.40
C MET A 13 -7.47 5.56 0.93
N GLY A 14 -6.54 6.41 1.36
CA GLY A 14 -5.84 6.23 2.64
C GLY A 14 -6.79 6.13 3.83
N GLN A 15 -7.81 7.00 3.89
CA GLN A 15 -8.85 6.94 4.91
C GLN A 15 -9.63 5.62 4.92
N GLY A 16 -9.86 5.01 3.75
CA GLY A 16 -10.52 3.71 3.64
C GLY A 16 -9.71 2.56 4.24
N PHE A 17 -8.37 2.65 4.23
CA PHE A 17 -7.49 1.60 4.75
C PHE A 17 -7.13 1.75 6.24
N ILE A 18 -7.24 2.95 6.82
CA ILE A 18 -6.91 3.19 8.24
C ILE A 18 -7.63 2.20 9.18
N PRO A 19 -8.96 1.98 9.08
CA PRO A 19 -9.66 1.06 9.96
C PRO A 19 -9.15 -0.38 9.85
N ALA A 20 -8.83 -0.83 8.63
CA ALA A 20 -8.35 -2.19 8.39
C ALA A 20 -6.98 -2.42 9.05
N PHE A 21 -6.05 -1.46 8.91
CA PHE A 21 -4.75 -1.54 9.58
C PHE A 21 -4.89 -1.44 11.10
N ALA A 22 -5.67 -0.48 11.61
CA ALA A 22 -5.86 -0.28 13.04
C ALA A 22 -6.53 -1.48 13.74
N ALA A 23 -7.35 -2.25 13.02
CA ALA A 23 -8.01 -3.45 13.55
C ALA A 23 -7.16 -4.72 13.42
N HIS A 24 -6.05 -4.70 12.67
CA HIS A 24 -5.28 -5.90 12.38
C HIS A 24 -4.46 -6.35 13.60
N PRO A 25 -4.52 -7.63 14.02
CA PRO A 25 -3.90 -8.10 15.27
C PRO A 25 -2.36 -8.05 15.26
N LEU A 26 -1.73 -7.89 14.10
CA LEU A 26 -0.28 -7.72 13.96
C LEU A 26 0.15 -6.26 13.84
N VAL A 27 -0.76 -5.28 13.87
CA VAL A 27 -0.43 -3.86 13.78
C VAL A 27 -0.56 -3.24 15.17
N ASP A 28 0.56 -2.76 15.71
CA ASP A 28 0.60 -2.14 17.04
C ASP A 28 0.29 -0.64 16.96
N GLN A 29 0.62 0.01 15.83
CA GLN A 29 0.49 1.45 15.70
C GLN A 29 0.30 1.88 14.26
N VAL A 30 -0.55 2.89 14.06
CA VAL A 30 -0.69 3.63 12.80
C VAL A 30 -0.11 5.04 12.98
N VAL A 31 0.66 5.50 12.00
CA VAL A 31 1.22 6.86 11.91
C VAL A 31 0.75 7.48 10.60
N LEU A 32 0.18 8.68 10.63
CA LEU A 32 -0.30 9.34 9.41
C LEU A 32 0.74 10.31 8.85
N CYS A 33 0.83 10.41 7.53
CA CYS A 33 1.58 11.46 6.85
C CYS A 33 0.80 12.05 5.69
N ASP A 34 0.71 13.38 5.64
CA ASP A 34 0.11 14.10 4.52
C ASP A 34 0.61 15.55 4.47
N LEU A 35 0.81 16.09 3.27
CA LEU A 35 1.26 17.48 3.07
C LEU A 35 0.18 18.51 3.45
N ASP A 36 -1.10 18.14 3.40
CA ASP A 36 -2.22 19.00 3.80
C ASP A 36 -2.48 18.86 5.31
N GLU A 37 -1.98 19.81 6.09
CA GLU A 37 -2.15 19.87 7.55
C GLU A 37 -3.61 19.76 8.00
N ARG A 38 -4.53 20.40 7.29
CA ARG A 38 -5.94 20.43 7.66
C ARG A 38 -6.58 19.07 7.43
N ARG A 39 -6.27 18.43 6.30
CA ARG A 39 -6.73 17.07 5.99
C ARG A 39 -6.13 16.05 6.96
N LEU A 40 -4.83 16.19 7.27
CA LEU A 40 -4.12 15.34 8.22
C LEU A 40 -4.75 15.40 9.61
N ALA A 41 -4.96 16.62 10.14
CA ALA A 41 -5.56 16.82 11.46
C ALA A 41 -6.99 16.28 11.54
N ALA A 42 -7.81 16.52 10.51
CA ALA A 42 -9.17 15.97 10.43
C ALA A 42 -9.18 14.44 10.38
N CYS A 43 -8.27 13.83 9.61
CA CYS A 43 -8.13 12.38 9.50
C CYS A 43 -7.66 11.77 10.83
N ALA A 44 -6.63 12.34 11.45
CA ALA A 44 -6.11 11.92 12.75
C ALA A 44 -7.21 11.94 13.82
N ALA A 45 -7.97 13.05 13.92
CA ALA A 45 -9.07 13.17 14.86
C ALA A 45 -10.19 12.15 14.60
N ARG A 46 -10.57 11.95 13.33
CA ARG A 46 -11.63 11.00 12.94
C ARG A 46 -11.31 9.56 13.34
N HIS A 47 -10.06 9.16 13.21
CA HIS A 47 -9.62 7.78 13.45
C HIS A 47 -8.94 7.57 14.80
N GLY A 48 -8.84 8.61 15.64
CA GLY A 48 -8.16 8.53 16.94
C GLY A 48 -6.66 8.25 16.84
N ILE A 49 -6.01 8.66 15.74
CA ILE A 49 -4.58 8.43 15.53
C ILE A 49 -3.78 9.59 16.12
N VAL A 50 -2.88 9.27 17.06
CA VAL A 50 -2.11 10.27 17.81
C VAL A 50 -0.86 10.73 17.06
N ARG A 51 -0.22 9.85 16.28
CA ARG A 51 1.02 10.15 15.57
C ARG A 51 0.73 10.57 14.14
N ALA A 52 1.05 11.81 13.81
CA ALA A 52 0.92 12.37 12.48
C ALA A 52 2.08 13.33 12.18
N THR A 53 2.55 13.37 10.93
CA THR A 53 3.55 14.33 10.45
C THR A 53 3.17 14.85 9.07
N THR A 54 3.59 16.06 8.71
CA THR A 54 3.47 16.58 7.34
C THR A 54 4.68 16.27 6.47
N SER A 55 5.74 15.71 7.07
CA SER A 55 7.01 15.46 6.42
C SER A 55 7.19 13.97 6.13
N TYR A 56 7.28 13.64 4.84
CA TYR A 56 7.60 12.27 4.45
C TYR A 56 9.01 11.87 4.90
N ASP A 57 9.96 12.82 4.94
CA ASP A 57 11.33 12.58 5.38
C ASP A 57 11.37 12.20 6.88
N GLU A 58 10.56 12.87 7.69
CA GLU A 58 10.40 12.50 9.11
C GLU A 58 9.79 11.10 9.25
N MET A 59 8.80 10.75 8.43
CA MET A 59 8.23 9.40 8.43
C MET A 59 9.27 8.35 8.04
N LEU A 60 10.09 8.60 7.01
CA LEU A 60 11.18 7.71 6.59
C LEU A 60 12.22 7.50 7.70
N ALA A 61 12.60 8.58 8.40
CA ALA A 61 13.56 8.53 9.51
C ALA A 61 12.97 8.00 10.82
N SER A 62 11.64 7.87 10.91
CA SER A 62 10.97 7.41 12.12
C SER A 62 11.13 5.91 12.36
N ASP A 63 10.55 5.46 13.46
CA ASP A 63 10.54 4.07 13.89
C ASP A 63 9.44 3.22 13.22
N VAL A 64 8.71 3.73 12.21
CA VAL A 64 7.77 2.87 11.44
C VAL A 64 8.50 1.71 10.78
N ASP A 65 7.88 0.54 10.73
CA ASP A 65 8.44 -0.68 10.13
C ASP A 65 8.04 -0.80 8.65
N ALA A 66 6.82 -0.38 8.31
CA ALA A 66 6.26 -0.40 6.96
C ALA A 66 5.55 0.91 6.60
N ILE A 67 5.46 1.24 5.31
CA ILE A 67 4.75 2.41 4.79
C ILE A 67 3.72 1.98 3.74
N ALA A 68 2.47 2.33 3.99
CA ALA A 68 1.36 2.22 3.05
C ALA A 68 1.17 3.54 2.28
N ILE A 69 1.32 3.51 0.96
CA ILE A 69 1.31 4.68 0.08
C ILE A 69 -0.03 4.79 -0.66
N PHE A 70 -0.74 5.89 -0.44
CA PHE A 70 -2.05 6.21 -1.02
C PHE A 70 -2.10 7.62 -1.62
N THR A 71 -0.95 8.11 -2.08
CA THR A 71 -0.83 9.42 -2.74
C THR A 71 -1.33 9.36 -4.20
N GLN A 72 -0.99 10.37 -5.00
CA GLN A 72 -1.28 10.33 -6.44
C GLN A 72 -0.43 9.25 -7.14
N HIS A 73 -0.98 8.64 -8.18
CA HIS A 73 -0.39 7.45 -8.82
C HIS A 73 1.03 7.65 -9.34
N TRP A 74 1.35 8.82 -9.89
CA TRP A 74 2.71 9.18 -10.35
C TRP A 74 3.73 9.32 -9.22
N MET A 75 3.31 9.28 -7.96
CA MET A 75 4.20 9.33 -6.79
C MET A 75 4.50 7.95 -6.21
N HIS A 76 3.76 6.90 -6.60
CA HIS A 76 3.85 5.58 -5.96
C HIS A 76 5.27 4.99 -6.06
N ALA A 77 5.81 4.84 -7.27
CA ALA A 77 7.15 4.28 -7.46
C ALA A 77 8.26 5.16 -6.84
N PRO A 78 8.32 6.49 -7.09
CA PRO A 78 9.32 7.34 -6.45
C PRO A 78 9.30 7.28 -4.92
N GLN A 79 8.12 7.25 -4.30
CA GLN A 79 8.01 7.15 -2.84
C GLN A 79 8.32 5.74 -2.34
N ALA A 80 7.83 4.70 -3.01
CA ALA A 80 8.13 3.32 -2.65
C ALA A 80 9.64 3.04 -2.67
N ILE A 81 10.34 3.52 -3.70
CA ILE A 81 11.81 3.39 -3.79
C ILE A 81 12.48 4.06 -2.60
N ARG A 82 12.08 5.28 -2.23
CA ARG A 82 12.62 6.00 -1.07
C ARG A 82 12.36 5.29 0.25
N ALA A 83 11.17 4.70 0.42
CA ALA A 83 10.84 3.89 1.59
C ALA A 83 11.68 2.61 1.67
N LEU A 84 11.82 1.89 0.57
CA LEU A 84 12.66 0.68 0.49
C LEU A 84 14.13 1.02 0.81
N ASP A 85 14.67 2.08 0.22
CA ASP A 85 16.05 2.53 0.46
C ASP A 85 16.25 3.04 1.92
N ALA A 86 15.18 3.49 2.60
CA ALA A 86 15.18 3.80 4.03
C ALA A 86 14.98 2.55 4.93
N GLY A 87 14.98 1.35 4.35
CA GLY A 87 14.84 0.10 5.08
C GLY A 87 13.42 -0.19 5.57
N LYS A 88 12.39 0.38 4.91
CA LYS A 88 10.97 0.16 5.25
C LYS A 88 10.34 -0.84 4.29
N ASP A 89 9.44 -1.68 4.79
CA ASP A 89 8.54 -2.44 3.92
C ASP A 89 7.49 -1.51 3.31
N VAL A 90 6.99 -1.84 2.13
CA VAL A 90 6.09 -0.97 1.37
C VAL A 90 4.84 -1.71 0.91
N TYR A 91 3.69 -1.08 1.14
CA TYR A 91 2.43 -1.39 0.47
C TYR A 91 2.02 -0.16 -0.34
N SER A 92 1.74 -0.25 -1.64
CA SER A 92 1.28 0.94 -2.41
C SER A 92 -0.05 0.68 -3.08
N ALA A 93 -0.88 1.72 -3.21
CA ALA A 93 -2.05 1.66 -4.08
C ALA A 93 -1.66 1.35 -5.54
N VAL A 94 -2.65 0.93 -6.32
CA VAL A 94 -2.51 0.72 -7.76
C VAL A 94 -2.68 2.04 -8.53
N PRO A 95 -2.02 2.20 -9.70
CA PRO A 95 -0.95 1.36 -10.25
C PRO A 95 0.37 1.52 -9.46
N ALA A 96 1.27 0.53 -9.51
CA ALA A 96 2.56 0.60 -8.81
C ALA A 96 3.49 1.74 -9.28
N ALA A 97 3.40 2.12 -10.55
CA ALA A 97 4.26 3.08 -11.22
C ALA A 97 3.50 3.77 -12.36
N ALA A 98 3.97 4.93 -12.82
CA ALA A 98 3.36 5.65 -13.95
C ALA A 98 3.78 5.06 -15.31
N ASP A 99 4.97 4.49 -15.41
CA ASP A 99 5.52 3.94 -16.65
C ASP A 99 6.43 2.71 -16.42
N LEU A 100 6.97 2.18 -17.52
CA LEU A 100 7.83 0.99 -17.49
C LEU A 100 9.22 1.27 -16.89
N ASP A 101 9.75 2.49 -17.03
CA ASP A 101 11.07 2.84 -16.51
C ASP A 101 11.01 2.94 -14.98
N GLU A 102 9.97 3.57 -14.44
CA GLU A 102 9.65 3.59 -13.02
C GLU A 102 9.37 2.18 -12.49
N THR A 103 8.61 1.36 -13.23
CA THR A 103 8.37 -0.04 -12.86
C THR A 103 9.69 -0.80 -12.73
N ALA A 104 10.58 -0.68 -13.72
CA ALA A 104 11.89 -1.32 -13.69
C ALA A 104 12.77 -0.79 -12.55
N ALA A 105 12.70 0.51 -12.25
CA ALA A 105 13.41 1.12 -11.13
C ALA A 105 12.93 0.60 -9.77
N LEU A 106 11.61 0.43 -9.62
CA LEU A 106 10.99 -0.13 -8.44
C LEU A 106 11.38 -1.61 -8.25
N VAL A 107 11.33 -2.43 -9.30
CA VAL A 107 11.79 -3.83 -9.23
C VAL A 107 13.27 -3.91 -8.81
N ARG A 108 14.14 -3.04 -9.35
CA ARG A 108 15.53 -2.94 -8.91
C ARG A 108 15.67 -2.50 -7.46
N ALA A 109 14.76 -1.66 -6.95
CA ALA A 109 14.75 -1.24 -5.55
C ALA A 109 14.36 -2.39 -4.62
N VAL A 110 13.35 -3.16 -4.99
CA VAL A 110 12.97 -4.37 -4.26
C VAL A 110 14.09 -5.41 -4.29
N GLY A 111 14.79 -5.57 -5.41
CA GLY A 111 15.88 -6.54 -5.52
C GLY A 111 17.16 -6.18 -4.76
N ARG A 112 17.44 -4.89 -4.56
CA ARG A 112 18.65 -4.42 -3.83
C ARG A 112 18.43 -4.21 -2.33
N ASN A 113 17.18 -4.01 -1.92
CA ASN A 113 16.81 -3.85 -0.53
C ASN A 113 16.23 -5.18 -0.05
N ASP A 114 16.72 -5.71 1.07
CA ASP A 114 16.11 -6.88 1.72
C ASP A 114 14.81 -6.45 2.43
N ARG A 115 13.82 -6.03 1.64
CA ARG A 115 12.54 -5.44 2.06
C ARG A 115 11.40 -5.95 1.20
N ILE A 116 10.20 -5.92 1.78
CA ILE A 116 8.98 -6.36 1.12
C ILE A 116 8.35 -5.18 0.38
N TYR A 117 7.93 -5.40 -0.85
CA TYR A 117 7.03 -4.53 -1.57
C TYR A 117 5.77 -5.31 -1.98
N MET A 118 4.60 -4.72 -1.73
CA MET A 118 3.31 -5.24 -2.15
C MET A 118 2.52 -4.16 -2.88
N MET A 119 2.08 -4.47 -4.09
CA MET A 119 1.08 -3.66 -4.79
C MET A 119 -0.32 -4.02 -4.24
N GLY A 120 -1.06 -3.00 -3.82
CA GLY A 120 -2.39 -3.07 -3.24
C GLY A 120 -3.50 -3.28 -4.26
N GLU A 121 -3.35 -4.29 -5.13
CA GLU A 121 -4.39 -4.71 -6.07
C GLU A 121 -5.48 -5.48 -5.31
N THR A 122 -6.48 -4.76 -4.82
CA THR A 122 -7.51 -5.33 -3.93
C THR A 122 -8.44 -6.30 -4.64
N SER A 123 -8.65 -6.15 -5.96
CA SER A 123 -9.58 -7.02 -6.70
C SER A 123 -9.15 -8.49 -6.70
N ALA A 124 -7.84 -8.76 -6.59
CA ALA A 124 -7.29 -10.11 -6.48
C ALA A 124 -7.70 -10.85 -5.19
N TYR A 125 -8.25 -10.11 -4.21
CA TYR A 125 -8.69 -10.59 -2.91
C TYR A 125 -10.21 -10.59 -2.74
N TYR A 126 -10.98 -10.25 -3.77
CA TYR A 126 -12.43 -10.40 -3.71
C TYR A 126 -12.83 -11.88 -3.64
N PRO A 127 -13.87 -12.25 -2.87
CA PRO A 127 -14.28 -13.64 -2.68
C PRO A 127 -14.47 -14.41 -4.01
N GLU A 128 -15.03 -13.75 -5.02
CA GLU A 128 -15.22 -14.30 -6.36
C GLU A 128 -13.90 -14.53 -7.10
N ALA A 129 -12.92 -13.62 -6.97
CA ALA A 129 -11.61 -13.78 -7.57
C ALA A 129 -10.83 -14.92 -6.89
N ILE A 130 -10.92 -15.01 -5.56
CA ILE A 130 -10.33 -16.11 -4.77
C ILE A 130 -10.95 -17.45 -5.18
N LEU A 131 -12.29 -17.53 -5.23
CA LEU A 131 -13.00 -18.74 -5.65
C LEU A 131 -12.58 -19.16 -7.06
N CYS A 132 -12.60 -18.24 -8.02
CA CYS A 132 -12.17 -18.53 -9.40
C CYS A 132 -10.72 -19.03 -9.44
N ARG A 133 -9.80 -18.43 -8.69
CA ARG A 133 -8.41 -18.89 -8.60
C ARG A 133 -8.30 -20.30 -8.03
N GLU A 134 -9.05 -20.63 -6.97
CA GLU A 134 -9.07 -21.97 -6.37
C GLU A 134 -9.65 -23.02 -7.32
N ARG A 135 -10.75 -22.70 -8.00
CA ARG A 135 -11.38 -23.58 -9.00
C ARG A 135 -10.45 -23.85 -10.17
N PHE A 136 -9.75 -22.82 -10.64
CA PHE A 136 -8.73 -22.97 -11.68
C PHE A 136 -7.60 -23.90 -11.24
N ALA A 137 -7.07 -23.72 -10.03
CA ALA A 137 -6.01 -24.57 -9.49
C ALA A 137 -6.42 -26.06 -9.34
N ARG A 138 -7.70 -26.33 -9.11
CA ARG A 138 -8.26 -27.71 -9.08
C ARG A 138 -8.52 -28.31 -10.46
N GLY A 139 -8.42 -27.52 -11.53
CA GLY A 139 -8.73 -27.96 -12.88
C GLY A 139 -10.24 -27.92 -13.21
N ASP A 140 -11.07 -27.26 -12.40
CA ASP A 140 -12.53 -27.22 -12.59
C ASP A 140 -12.95 -26.62 -13.95
N PHE A 141 -12.09 -25.79 -14.57
CA PHE A 141 -12.36 -25.13 -15.85
C PHE A 141 -11.83 -25.91 -17.07
N GLY A 142 -11.14 -27.03 -16.86
CA GLY A 142 -10.48 -27.76 -17.94
C GLY A 142 -9.46 -26.91 -18.69
N HIS A 143 -9.46 -27.00 -20.03
CA HIS A 143 -8.57 -26.21 -20.87
C HIS A 143 -9.18 -24.83 -21.18
N VAL A 144 -8.61 -23.77 -20.60
CA VAL A 144 -9.04 -22.40 -20.87
C VAL A 144 -8.60 -21.98 -22.27
N VAL A 145 -9.57 -21.64 -23.12
CA VAL A 145 -9.34 -21.18 -24.51
C VAL A 145 -9.58 -19.69 -24.71
N TYR A 146 -10.27 -19.03 -23.78
CA TYR A 146 -10.67 -17.63 -23.88
C TYR A 146 -10.92 -17.02 -22.49
N ALA A 147 -10.58 -15.75 -22.33
CA ALA A 147 -10.91 -14.94 -21.16
C ALA A 147 -11.23 -13.50 -21.61
N GLN A 148 -12.19 -12.87 -20.92
CA GLN A 148 -12.60 -11.48 -21.12
C GLN A 148 -12.79 -10.82 -19.76
N ALA A 149 -12.45 -9.53 -19.66
CA ALA A 149 -12.69 -8.71 -18.48
C ALA A 149 -13.24 -7.36 -18.92
N GLU A 150 -14.22 -6.86 -18.17
CA GLU A 150 -14.85 -5.55 -18.38
C GLU A 150 -14.93 -4.84 -17.03
N TYR A 151 -14.69 -3.53 -17.04
CA TYR A 151 -14.87 -2.64 -15.90
C TYR A 151 -15.97 -1.65 -16.28
N LEU A 152 -17.19 -1.89 -15.78
CA LEU A 152 -18.39 -1.10 -16.09
C LEU A 152 -18.58 0.07 -15.12
#